data_AF-W6TFP0-F1
#
_entry.id   AF-W6TFP0-F1
#
_cell.length_a   1.000
_cell.length_b   1.000
_cell.length_c   1.000
_cell.angle_alpha   90.00
_cell.angle_beta   90.00
_cell.angle_gamma   90.00
#
_symmetry.space_group_name_H-M   'P 1'
#
loop_
_entity.id
_entity.type
_entity.pdbx_description
1 polymer ?
#
loop_
_entity_poly.entity_id
_entity_poly.type
_entity_poly.pdbx_seq_one_letter_code
_entity_poly.pdbx_strand_id
1 'polypeptide(L)' 'MVKDNGNDFILAKHNIDNGNTVVMGRKMWVVIAGGIRLRVMSKGVKFANSSDADVSAAVKGASVSSLCG' A
#
# COMPACT_ATOMS: atom_id res chain seq x y z
N MET A 1 -0.03 1.55 -25.60
CA MET A 1 -1.14 1.42 -24.64
C MET A 1 -0.57 1.54 -23.24
N VAL A 2 -0.58 2.74 -22.65
CA VAL A 2 -0.35 2.87 -21.20
C VAL A 2 -1.61 2.34 -20.56
N LYS A 3 -1.52 1.16 -19.95
CA LYS A 3 -2.59 0.68 -19.07
C LYS A 3 -2.53 1.60 -17.86
N ASP A 4 -3.52 2.48 -17.72
CA ASP A 4 -3.77 3.18 -16.46
C ASP A 4 -4.22 2.14 -15.45
N ASN A 5 -3.25 1.38 -14.93
CA ASN A 5 -3.48 0.48 -13.81
C ASN A 5 -3.95 1.38 -12.66
N GLY A 6 -5.06 1.02 -12.01
CA GLY A 6 -5.67 1.83 -10.96
C GLY A 6 -4.66 2.32 -9.92
N ASN A 7 -4.95 3.46 -9.28
CA ASN A 7 -4.04 4.08 -8.31
C ASN A 7 -3.54 3.07 -7.25
N ASP A 8 -4.38 2.13 -6.82
CA ASP A 8 -4.05 1.03 -5.91
C ASP A 8 -2.95 0.08 -6.43
N PHE A 9 -2.98 -0.27 -7.72
CA PHE A 9 -1.95 -1.07 -8.37
C PHE A 9 -0.61 -0.32 -8.46
N ILE A 10 -0.66 0.98 -8.77
CA ILE A 10 0.52 1.85 -8.80
C ILE A 10 1.16 1.88 -7.40
N LEU A 11 0.37 1.98 -6.32
CA LEU A 11 0.85 1.90 -4.94
C LEU A 11 1.49 0.57 -4.60
N ALA A 12 0.83 -0.51 -4.98
CA ALA A 12 1.33 -1.84 -4.68
C ALA A 12 2.65 -2.14 -5.39
N LYS A 13 2.90 -1.55 -6.57
CA LYS A 13 4.10 -1.79 -7.39
C LYS A 13 5.24 -0.80 -7.18
N HIS A 14 5.00 0.39 -6.63
CA HIS A 14 6.07 1.36 -6.39
C HIS A 14 7.09 0.83 -5.36
N ASN A 15 8.29 0.51 -5.81
CA ASN A 15 9.33 -0.13 -4.98
C ASN A 15 10.73 0.50 -5.12
N ILE A 16 10.86 1.57 -5.89
CA ILE A 16 12.16 2.18 -6.24
C ILE A 16 12.31 3.59 -5.66
N ASP A 17 11.26 4.41 -5.74
CA ASP A 17 11.24 5.75 -5.13
C ASP A 17 10.15 5.83 -4.05
N ASN A 18 10.38 6.66 -3.02
CA ASN A 18 9.41 7.03 -1.98
C ASN A 18 8.24 7.79 -2.62
N GLY A 19 7.43 7.05 -3.39
CA GLY A 19 6.33 7.56 -4.19
C GLY A 19 5.23 7.99 -3.25
N ASN A 20 5.24 9.26 -2.85
CA ASN A 20 4.11 9.87 -2.18
C ASN A 20 2.96 9.93 -3.17
N THR A 21 2.10 8.92 -3.13
CA THR A 21 0.87 9.00 -3.88
C THR A 21 0.01 10.11 -3.30
N VAL A 22 -0.44 11.00 -4.17
CA VAL A 22 -1.43 11.99 -3.79
C VAL A 22 -2.79 11.35 -4.08
N VAL A 23 -3.28 10.56 -3.12
CA VAL A 23 -4.67 10.08 -3.18
C VAL A 23 -5.55 11.10 -2.46
N MET A 24 -5.98 12.13 -3.19
CA MET A 24 -6.81 13.19 -2.62
C MET A 24 -8.30 12.85 -2.78
N GLY A 25 -9.09 13.01 -1.70
CA GLY A 25 -10.55 12.96 -1.72
C GLY A 25 -11.19 11.79 -0.95
N ARG A 26 -12.53 11.71 -0.99
CA ARG A 26 -13.35 10.78 -0.18
C ARG A 26 -13.05 9.29 -0.36
N LYS A 27 -12.33 8.90 -1.41
CA LYS A 27 -11.97 7.51 -1.72
C LYS A 27 -10.56 7.12 -1.28
N MET A 28 -9.84 8.02 -0.60
CA MET A 28 -8.46 7.78 -0.16
C MET A 28 -8.28 6.49 0.63
N TRP A 29 -9.12 6.27 1.64
CA TRP A 29 -9.08 5.08 2.50
C TRP A 29 -9.23 3.78 1.72
N VAL A 30 -10.10 3.76 0.70
CA VAL A 30 -10.35 2.58 -0.14
C VAL A 30 -9.15 2.28 -1.04
N VAL A 31 -8.54 3.31 -1.63
CA VAL A 31 -7.36 3.15 -2.50
C VAL A 31 -6.13 2.72 -1.69
N ILE A 32 -5.93 3.27 -0.50
CA ILE A 32 -4.84 2.87 0.40
C ILE A 32 -5.05 1.42 0.86
N ALA A 33 -6.26 1.06 1.31
CA ALA A 33 -6.57 -0.31 1.70
C ALA A 33 -6.40 -1.29 0.52
N GLY A 34 -6.85 -0.93 -0.67
CA GLY A 34 -6.66 -1.71 -1.90
C GLY A 34 -5.18 -1.88 -2.25
N GLY A 35 -4.38 -0.81 -2.14
CA GLY A 35 -2.93 -0.85 -2.37
C GLY A 35 -2.19 -1.71 -1.35
N ILE A 36 -2.56 -1.63 -0.06
CA ILE A 36 -2.03 -2.51 0.99
C ILE A 36 -2.40 -3.96 0.68
N ARG A 37 -3.66 -4.24 0.35
CA ARG A 37 -4.14 -5.59 0.03
C ARG A 37 -3.38 -6.18 -1.16
N LEU A 38 -3.24 -5.45 -2.26
CA LEU A 38 -2.46 -5.88 -3.43
C LEU A 38 -0.99 -6.13 -3.10
N ARG A 39 -0.41 -5.29 -2.22
CA ARG A 39 0.97 -5.45 -1.76
C ARG A 39 1.12 -6.70 -0.90
N VAL A 40 0.26 -6.92 0.08
CA VAL A 40 0.27 -8.12 0.96
C VAL A 40 0.13 -9.41 0.14
N MET A 41 -0.67 -9.40 -0.91
CA MET A 41 -0.86 -10.55 -1.80
C MET A 41 0.29 -10.77 -2.79
N SER A 42 1.24 -9.83 -2.92
CA SER A 42 2.40 -9.98 -3.80
C SER A 42 3.51 -10.81 -3.15
N LYS A 43 4.16 -11.68 -3.94
CA LYS A 43 5.33 -12.45 -3.49
C LYS A 43 6.48 -11.52 -3.10
N GLY A 44 7.07 -11.72 -1.92
CA GLY A 44 8.22 -10.95 -1.44
C GLY A 44 7.85 -9.56 -0.89
N VAL A 45 6.62 -9.37 -0.42
CA VAL A 45 6.13 -8.10 0.15
C VAL A 45 6.99 -7.60 1.31
N LYS A 46 7.34 -6.31 1.25
CA LYS A 46 7.97 -5.54 2.32
C LYS A 46 7.31 -4.17 2.44
N PHE A 47 7.23 -3.67 3.67
CA PHE A 47 6.83 -2.30 3.99
C PHE A 47 8.07 -1.58 4.51
N ALA A 48 8.44 -0.47 3.86
CA ALA A 48 9.57 0.34 4.27
C ALA A 48 9.15 1.30 5.40
N ASN A 49 10.05 1.51 6.36
CA ASN A 49 9.94 2.55 7.37
C ASN A 49 11.25 3.35 7.36
N SER A 50 11.17 4.68 7.31
CA SER A 50 12.35 5.55 7.36
C SER A 50 12.75 5.93 8.79
N SER A 51 11.94 5.55 9.78
CA SER A 51 12.18 5.76 11.21
C SER A 51 12.70 4.47 11.85
N ASP A 52 13.49 4.59 12.91
CA ASP A 52 13.90 3.47 13.77
C ASP A 52 12.75 2.97 14.67
N ALA A 53 11.58 3.62 14.63
CA ALA A 53 10.41 3.18 15.36
C ALA A 53 9.97 1.77 14.90
N ASP A 54 9.71 0.88 15.85
CA ASP A 54 9.09 -0.40 15.54
C ASP A 54 7.62 -0.21 15.18
N VAL A 55 7.34 -0.23 13.87
CA VAL A 55 6.00 -0.14 13.30
C VAL A 55 5.47 -1.51 12.88
N SER A 56 6.17 -2.61 13.19
CA SER A 56 5.85 -3.94 12.68
C SER A 56 4.45 -4.41 13.07
N ALA A 57 4.03 -4.15 14.31
CA ALA A 57 2.70 -4.49 14.81
C ALA A 57 1.59 -3.72 14.07
N ALA A 58 1.76 -2.42 13.88
CA ALA A 58 0.79 -1.58 13.18
C ALA A 58 0.67 -1.97 11.70
N VAL A 59 1.80 -2.20 11.02
CA VAL A 59 1.84 -2.67 9.62
C VAL A 59 1.17 -4.03 9.49
N LYS A 60 1.43 -4.97 10.41
CA LYS A 60 0.75 -6.27 10.44
C LYS A 60 -0.76 -6.12 10.64
N GLY A 61 -1.19 -5.30 11.58
CA GLY A 61 -2.60 -5.04 11.84
C GLY A 61 -3.33 -4.47 10.62
N ALA A 62 -2.76 -3.45 9.98
CA ALA A 62 -3.31 -2.86 8.76
C ALA A 62 -3.36 -3.87 7.60
N SER A 63 -2.31 -4.67 7.45
CA SER A 63 -2.22 -5.72 6.43
C SER A 63 -3.35 -6.75 6.60
N VAL A 64 -3.51 -7.30 7.81
CA VAL A 64 -4.56 -8.29 8.12
C VAL A 64 -5.95 -7.67 7.98
N SER A 65 -6.15 -6.46 8.50
CA SER A 65 -7.43 -5.75 8.38
C SER A 65 -7.82 -5.49 6.92
N SER A 66 -6.86 -5.21 6.04
CA SER A 66 -7.13 -4.97 4.62
C SER A 66 -7.55 -6.23 3.84
N LEU A 67 -7.29 -7.42 4.36
CA LEU A 67 -7.72 -8.68 3.75
C LEU A 67 -9.13 -9.10 4.19
N CYS A 68 -9.54 -8.72 5.40
CA CYS A 68 -10.77 -9.17 6.04
C CYS A 68 -11.86 -8.09 6.15
N GLY A 69 -11.57 -6.84 5.77
CA GLY A 69 -12.54 -5.76 5.63
C GLY A 69 -13.22 -5.75 4.27
#